data_AF-A0AA43A5A6-F1
#
_entry.id   AF-A0AA43A5A6-F1
#
_cell.length_a   1.000
_cell.length_b   1.000
_cell.length_c   1.000
_cell.angle_alpha   90.00
_cell.angle_beta   90.00
_cell.angle_gamma   90.00
#
_symmetry.space_group_name_H-M   'P 1'
#
loop_
_entity.id
_entity.type
_entity.pdbx_description
1 polymer ?
#
loop_
_entity_poly.entity_id
_entity_poly.type
_entity_poly.pdbx_seq_one_letter_code
_entity_poly.pdbx_strand_id
1 'polypeptide(L)'
;GYYFLLPVVVLMWCLVVERLSPSLSAFWATVLMIVILLTQRPLKGFFRKVQGEEFAFKAGIDDLIHGSVAGARNMIGIGVATAAAGIIVGTVTLTGIGLVMTEFVEFISGGNLMLILFFTAIISLILGMGLPTTANYIVVSTLMAPVIVNLAAQNGLIVPLIAAHLFVFYFGILADDTPPVGLAAFAAAGISGGDPIQTGIQGFIYDIRTAVLPFMFIFNTQLLMIGVDHWYHLIFVVVGAILAMLAFAAGTQGFFLVKSRMWETAALLLVALLLFRPGIVWDRVFPPLHEESPTQLVEWVDDMDPGTALRIKLKGEKMSGKPFTKTIMLTMGGEATGVEKLAGAGFEIRDEDGKIFIDNVMFSSPAEKAGIDFDQEILNIQVPAHRLPKELMYIPAGLLYALIWLIQNRRRKQKSVTVAT
;
A
#
# COMPACT_ATOMS: atom_id res chain seq x y z
N GLY A 1 3.73 6.14 -32.60
CA GLY A 1 3.46 6.19 -31.15
C GLY A 1 3.93 4.93 -30.47
N TYR A 2 3.42 3.75 -30.85
CA TYR A 2 3.63 2.49 -30.13
C TYR A 2 5.08 2.12 -29.80
N TYR A 3 6.05 2.48 -30.63
CA TYR A 3 7.47 2.21 -30.34
C TYR A 3 7.99 2.93 -29.07
N PHE A 4 7.33 3.98 -28.59
CA PHE A 4 7.64 4.61 -27.29
C PHE A 4 7.17 3.78 -26.08
N LEU A 5 6.44 2.68 -26.30
CA LEU A 5 6.14 1.70 -25.24
C LEU A 5 7.33 0.76 -24.97
N LEU A 6 8.25 0.59 -25.92
CA LEU A 6 9.40 -0.32 -25.77
C LEU A 6 10.29 0.01 -24.55
N PRO A 7 10.64 1.28 -24.26
CA PRO A 7 11.35 1.64 -23.03
C PRO A 7 10.60 1.25 -21.76
N VAL A 8 9.27 1.36 -21.74
CA VAL A 8 8.46 0.95 -20.59
C VAL A 8 8.54 -0.57 -20.41
N VAL A 9 8.49 -1.33 -21.51
CA VAL A 9 8.67 -2.78 -21.48
C VAL A 9 10.06 -3.15 -20.96
N VAL A 10 11.13 -2.49 -21.43
CA VAL A 10 12.49 -2.73 -20.93
C VAL A 10 12.62 -2.37 -19.46
N LEU A 11 12.06 -1.23 -19.03
CA LEU A 11 12.04 -0.83 -17.62
C LEU A 11 11.37 -1.91 -16.76
N MET A 12 10.20 -2.40 -17.19
CA MET A 12 9.48 -3.46 -16.48
C MET A 12 10.23 -4.79 -16.49
N TRP A 13 10.87 -5.15 -17.60
CA TRP A 13 11.70 -6.35 -17.70
C TRP A 13 12.89 -6.29 -16.72
N CYS A 14 13.63 -5.18 -16.74
CA CYS A 14 14.78 -4.97 -15.85
C CYS A 14 14.38 -5.01 -14.37
N LEU A 15 13.21 -4.46 -14.01
CA LEU A 15 12.72 -4.48 -12.64
C LEU A 15 12.18 -5.85 -12.21
N VAL A 16 11.38 -6.50 -13.04
CA VAL A 16 10.61 -7.69 -12.64
C VAL A 16 11.38 -8.99 -12.90
N VAL A 17 12.03 -9.09 -14.07
CA VAL A 17 12.71 -10.32 -14.50
C VAL A 17 14.16 -10.31 -14.02
N GLU A 18 14.91 -9.28 -14.38
CA GLU A 18 16.34 -9.17 -14.02
C GLU A 18 16.55 -8.69 -12.58
N ARG A 19 15.50 -8.15 -11.94
CA ARG A 19 15.53 -7.62 -10.56
C ARG A 19 16.66 -6.62 -10.33
N LEU A 20 16.97 -5.82 -11.34
CA LEU A 20 17.94 -4.74 -11.25
C LEU A 20 17.43 -3.64 -10.35
N SER A 21 18.35 -2.81 -9.84
CA SER A 21 17.96 -1.63 -9.06
C SER A 21 17.07 -0.70 -9.91
N PRO A 22 16.17 0.09 -9.29
CA PRO A 22 15.34 1.04 -10.01
C PRO A 22 16.14 2.06 -10.84
N SER A 23 17.28 2.51 -10.33
CA SER A 23 18.16 3.43 -11.04
C SER A 23 18.78 2.80 -12.29
N LEU A 24 19.23 1.54 -12.20
CA LEU A 24 19.81 0.83 -13.33
C LEU A 24 18.75 0.48 -14.39
N SER A 25 17.54 0.12 -13.96
CA SER A 25 16.41 -0.13 -14.86
C SER A 25 16.02 1.13 -15.64
N ALA A 26 15.95 2.29 -14.96
CA ALA A 26 15.69 3.58 -15.59
C ALA A 26 16.81 3.98 -16.58
N PHE A 27 18.07 3.69 -16.25
CA PHE A 27 19.21 3.91 -17.15
C PHE A 27 19.03 3.15 -18.47
N TRP A 28 18.76 1.84 -18.43
CA TRP A 28 18.56 1.03 -19.64
C TRP A 28 17.37 1.47 -20.48
N ALA A 29 16.25 1.81 -19.83
CA ALA A 29 15.09 2.37 -20.53
C ALA A 29 15.42 3.70 -21.23
N THR A 30 16.24 4.55 -20.59
CA THR A 30 16.70 5.83 -21.17
C THR A 30 17.63 5.61 -22.35
N VAL A 31 18.58 4.67 -22.26
CA VAL A 31 19.46 4.30 -23.37
C VAL A 31 18.63 3.84 -24.57
N LEU A 32 17.61 3.00 -24.34
CA LEU A 32 16.71 2.58 -25.42
C LEU A 32 15.92 3.76 -26.02
N MET A 33 15.46 4.70 -25.20
CA MET A 33 14.81 5.94 -25.69
C MET A 33 15.73 6.75 -26.60
N ILE A 34 17.01 6.88 -26.24
CA ILE A 34 18.01 7.58 -27.05
C ILE A 34 18.14 6.89 -28.42
N VAL A 35 18.29 5.56 -28.43
CA VAL A 35 18.37 4.77 -29.67
C VAL A 35 17.12 4.97 -30.53
N ILE A 36 15.93 4.95 -29.93
CA ILE A 36 14.66 5.16 -30.62
C ILE A 36 14.60 6.56 -31.25
N LEU A 37 14.95 7.62 -30.50
CA LEU A 37 14.89 8.99 -31.01
C LEU A 37 15.83 9.22 -32.19
N LEU A 38 17.03 8.63 -32.14
CA LEU A 38 18.01 8.71 -33.22
C LEU A 38 17.59 7.94 -34.48
N THR A 39 16.90 6.81 -34.30
CA THR A 39 16.58 5.89 -35.42
C THR A 39 15.18 6.03 -35.98
N GLN A 40 14.20 6.57 -35.24
CA GLN A 40 12.78 6.58 -35.62
C GLN A 40 12.49 7.29 -36.94
N ARG A 41 13.17 8.40 -37.24
CA ARG A 41 12.96 9.22 -38.44
C ARG A 41 13.57 8.55 -39.67
N PRO A 42 14.84 8.10 -39.65
CA PRO A 42 15.42 7.27 -40.71
C PRO A 42 14.62 6.01 -41.02
N LEU A 43 14.21 5.25 -39.99
CA LEU A 43 13.40 4.04 -40.19
C LEU A 43 12.06 4.34 -40.85
N LYS A 44 11.37 5.41 -40.44
CA LYS A 44 10.11 5.82 -41.08
C LYS A 44 10.30 6.20 -42.54
N GLY A 45 11.37 6.93 -42.88
CA GLY A 45 11.70 7.27 -44.27
C GLY A 45 11.94 6.02 -45.12
N PHE A 46 12.70 5.06 -44.57
CA PHE A 46 12.96 3.77 -45.21
C PHE A 46 11.67 2.96 -45.45
N PHE A 47 10.86 2.74 -44.42
CA PHE A 47 9.63 1.94 -44.54
C PHE A 47 8.56 2.60 -45.42
N ARG A 48 8.49 3.94 -45.43
CA ARG A 48 7.53 4.68 -46.26
C ARG A 48 8.05 4.96 -47.66
N LYS A 49 9.31 4.64 -47.96
CA LYS A 49 9.99 4.95 -49.22
C LYS A 49 9.93 6.44 -49.58
N VAL A 50 9.97 7.31 -48.58
CA VAL A 50 9.96 8.77 -48.74
C VAL A 50 11.31 9.31 -48.30
N GLN A 51 11.91 10.16 -49.13
CA GLN A 51 13.15 10.87 -48.80
C GLN A 51 12.83 12.34 -48.53
N GLY A 52 13.49 12.91 -47.52
CA GLY A 52 13.34 14.31 -47.11
C GLY A 52 14.19 14.58 -45.88
N GLU A 53 14.53 15.85 -45.64
CA GLU A 53 15.34 16.25 -44.47
C GLU A 53 14.68 15.85 -43.14
N GLU A 54 13.35 15.78 -43.11
CA GLU A 54 12.58 15.34 -41.95
C GLU A 54 12.84 13.88 -41.54
N PHE A 55 13.34 13.05 -42.47
CA PHE A 55 13.69 11.65 -42.24
C PHE A 55 15.19 11.43 -42.01
N ALA A 56 15.98 12.51 -41.96
CA ALA A 56 17.42 12.41 -41.72
C ALA A 56 17.75 12.06 -40.26
N PHE A 57 18.91 11.44 -40.05
CA PHE A 57 19.44 11.15 -38.71
C PHE A 57 19.66 12.43 -37.89
N LYS A 58 20.04 13.53 -38.57
CA LYS A 58 20.22 14.85 -37.96
C LYS A 58 18.95 15.34 -37.25
N ALA A 59 17.77 15.18 -37.88
CA ALA A 59 16.51 15.54 -37.25
C ALA A 59 16.21 14.72 -35.98
N GLY A 60 16.68 13.47 -35.90
CA GLY A 60 16.61 12.64 -34.69
C GLY A 60 17.55 13.13 -33.58
N ILE A 61 18.74 13.62 -33.94
CA ILE A 61 19.66 14.28 -32.99
C ILE A 61 19.04 15.57 -32.46
N ASP A 62 18.46 16.39 -33.34
CA ASP A 62 17.80 17.64 -32.94
C ASP A 62 16.64 17.36 -31.97
N ASP A 63 15.79 16.36 -32.27
CA ASP A 63 14.75 15.88 -31.36
C ASP A 63 15.32 15.42 -30.01
N LEU A 64 16.44 14.70 -30.01
CA LEU A 64 17.10 14.24 -28.79
C LEU A 64 17.62 15.41 -27.94
N ILE A 65 18.25 16.41 -28.56
CA ILE A 65 18.75 17.61 -27.88
C ILE A 65 17.57 18.38 -27.29
N HIS A 66 16.52 18.66 -28.09
CA HIS A 66 15.33 19.36 -27.63
C HIS A 66 14.62 18.59 -26.51
N GLY A 67 14.49 17.26 -26.64
CA GLY A 67 13.92 16.40 -25.61
C GLY A 67 14.75 16.41 -24.32
N SER A 68 16.08 16.38 -24.41
CA SER A 68 16.98 16.45 -23.26
C SER A 68 16.89 17.80 -22.55
N VAL A 69 16.82 18.91 -23.30
CA VAL A 69 16.62 20.26 -22.73
C VAL A 69 15.26 20.37 -22.05
N ALA A 70 14.19 19.86 -22.67
CA ALA A 70 12.86 19.85 -22.07
C ALA A 70 12.82 19.01 -20.79
N GLY A 71 13.46 17.82 -20.81
CA GLY A 71 13.62 16.97 -19.63
C GLY A 71 14.36 17.68 -18.49
N ALA A 72 15.49 18.33 -18.80
CA ALA A 72 16.25 19.10 -17.82
C ALA A 72 15.43 20.25 -17.21
N ARG A 73 14.68 21.01 -18.02
CA ARG A 73 13.81 22.09 -17.54
C ARG A 73 12.69 21.59 -16.62
N ASN A 74 12.04 20.49 -17.00
CA ASN A 74 10.99 19.86 -16.18
C ASN A 74 11.55 19.31 -14.86
N MET A 75 12.83 18.91 -14.83
CA MET A 75 13.50 18.40 -13.63
C MET A 75 13.82 19.50 -12.60
N ILE A 76 13.93 20.78 -13.01
CA ILE A 76 14.28 21.88 -12.08
C ILE A 76 13.27 21.97 -10.93
N GLY A 77 11.96 21.97 -11.24
CA GLY A 77 10.91 22.05 -10.21
C GLY A 77 10.90 20.85 -9.27
N ILE A 78 11.10 19.64 -9.81
CA ILE A 78 11.20 18.40 -9.01
C ILE A 78 12.44 18.46 -8.12
N GLY A 79 13.58 18.90 -8.66
CA GLY A 79 14.84 19.03 -7.93
C GLY A 79 14.72 19.97 -6.71
N VAL A 80 14.13 21.15 -6.89
CA VAL A 80 13.92 22.10 -5.78
C VAL A 80 12.96 21.52 -4.73
N ALA A 81 11.85 20.91 -5.15
CA ALA A 81 10.88 20.32 -4.24
C ALA A 81 11.47 19.15 -3.44
N THR A 82 12.26 18.28 -4.07
CA THR A 82 12.94 17.16 -3.40
C THR A 82 14.05 17.62 -2.47
N ALA A 83 14.79 18.68 -2.81
CA ALA A 83 15.78 19.29 -1.92
C ALA A 83 15.12 19.83 -0.63
N ALA A 84 14.01 20.55 -0.78
CA ALA A 84 13.23 21.05 0.36
C ALA A 84 12.65 19.89 1.20
N ALA A 85 12.09 18.87 0.56
CA ALA A 85 11.61 17.66 1.24
C ALA A 85 12.75 16.97 2.02
N GLY A 86 13.96 16.90 1.47
CA GLY A 86 15.14 16.36 2.14
C GLY A 86 15.50 17.11 3.42
N ILE A 87 15.39 18.45 3.44
CA ILE A 87 15.59 19.25 4.67
C ILE A 87 14.53 18.92 5.73
N ILE A 88 13.27 18.73 5.31
CA ILE A 88 12.19 18.31 6.21
C ILE A 88 12.50 16.94 6.81
N VAL A 89 12.86 15.96 5.97
CA VAL A 89 13.25 14.61 6.41
C VAL A 89 14.41 14.67 7.41
N GLY A 90 15.49 15.38 7.07
CA GLY A 90 16.65 15.53 7.96
C GLY A 90 16.30 16.16 9.30
N THR A 91 15.49 17.23 9.29
CA THR A 91 15.01 17.87 10.52
C THR A 91 14.15 16.90 11.35
N VAL A 92 13.21 16.19 10.72
CA VAL A 92 12.31 15.24 11.40
C VAL A 92 13.09 14.09 12.04
N THR A 93 14.08 13.54 11.33
CA THR A 93 14.92 12.46 11.85
C THR A 93 15.77 12.93 13.04
N LEU A 94 16.33 14.14 12.99
CA LEU A 94 17.19 14.67 14.05
C LEU A 94 16.43 15.18 15.28
N THR A 95 15.20 15.67 15.10
CA THR A 95 14.37 16.24 16.17
C THR A 95 13.48 15.23 16.88
N GLY A 96 13.31 14.03 16.32
CA GLY A 96 12.40 13.02 16.88
C GLY A 96 10.91 13.34 16.69
N ILE A 97 10.55 14.29 15.82
CA ILE A 97 9.14 14.64 15.54
C ILE A 97 8.31 13.43 15.12
N GLY A 98 8.91 12.41 14.47
CA GLY A 98 8.21 11.17 14.13
C GLY A 98 7.66 10.42 15.36
N LEU A 99 8.37 10.44 16.49
CA LEU A 99 7.89 9.88 17.76
C LEU A 99 6.73 10.71 18.30
N VAL A 100 6.85 12.04 18.28
CA VAL A 100 5.77 12.95 18.70
C VAL A 100 4.51 12.73 17.87
N MET A 101 4.64 12.53 16.55
CA MET A 101 3.50 12.20 15.69
C MET A 101 2.86 10.86 16.06
N THR A 102 3.68 9.87 16.42
CA THR A 102 3.21 8.56 16.89
C THR A 102 2.40 8.72 18.17
N GLU A 103 2.92 9.44 19.17
CA GLU A 103 2.24 9.70 20.44
C GLU A 103 0.96 10.55 20.26
N PHE A 104 1.01 11.55 19.39
CA PHE A 104 -0.14 12.40 19.09
C PHE A 104 -1.28 11.58 18.49
N VAL A 105 -0.99 10.74 17.49
CA VAL A 105 -2.00 9.86 16.86
C VAL A 105 -2.51 8.81 17.84
N GLU A 106 -1.64 8.23 18.67
CA GLU A 106 -2.04 7.29 19.74
C GLU A 106 -3.01 7.95 20.73
N PHE A 107 -2.69 9.17 21.17
CA PHE A 107 -3.50 9.92 22.13
C PHE A 107 -4.90 10.20 21.59
N ILE A 108 -5.02 10.74 20.37
CA ILE A 108 -6.33 11.08 19.78
C ILE A 108 -7.14 9.85 19.37
N SER A 109 -6.47 8.73 19.05
CA SER A 109 -7.12 7.49 18.66
C SER A 109 -7.56 6.63 19.86
N GLY A 110 -7.03 6.89 21.05
CA GLY A 110 -7.30 6.10 22.25
C GLY A 110 -6.91 4.62 22.11
N GLY A 111 -5.89 4.34 21.28
CA GLY A 111 -5.47 2.98 20.95
C GLY A 111 -6.38 2.24 19.97
N ASN A 112 -7.40 2.88 19.38
CA ASN A 112 -8.22 2.21 18.37
C ASN A 112 -7.50 2.21 17.01
N LEU A 113 -7.15 1.02 16.53
CA LEU A 113 -6.45 0.84 15.25
C LEU A 113 -7.14 1.49 14.04
N MET A 114 -8.48 1.47 13.98
CA MET A 114 -9.20 2.09 12.86
C MET A 114 -9.10 3.62 12.93
N LEU A 115 -9.18 4.19 14.14
CA LEU A 115 -8.98 5.63 14.34
C LEU A 115 -7.54 6.05 14.04
N ILE A 116 -6.55 5.22 14.40
CA ILE A 116 -5.14 5.45 14.03
C ILE A 116 -5.02 5.62 12.52
N LEU A 117 -5.49 4.63 11.74
CA LEU A 117 -5.42 4.68 10.28
C LEU A 117 -6.20 5.88 9.71
N PHE A 118 -7.37 6.18 10.28
CA PHE A 118 -8.18 7.32 9.85
C PHE A 118 -7.49 8.67 10.08
N PHE A 119 -6.95 8.90 11.28
CA PHE A 119 -6.22 10.13 11.58
C PHE A 119 -4.92 10.22 10.78
N THR A 120 -4.20 9.11 10.61
CA THR A 120 -3.00 9.08 9.74
C THR A 120 -3.36 9.39 8.28
N ALA A 121 -4.50 8.92 7.77
CA ALA A 121 -5.00 9.28 6.44
C ALA A 121 -5.27 10.78 6.32
N ILE A 122 -5.95 11.38 7.30
CA ILE A 122 -6.20 12.83 7.34
C ILE A 122 -4.90 13.63 7.38
N ILE A 123 -3.96 13.26 8.26
CA ILE A 123 -2.66 13.93 8.36
C ILE A 123 -1.89 13.78 7.05
N SER A 124 -1.92 12.60 6.43
CA SER A 124 -1.28 12.36 5.13
C SER A 124 -1.89 13.22 4.01
N LEU A 125 -3.22 13.37 3.99
CA LEU A 125 -3.91 14.28 3.07
C LEU A 125 -3.45 15.73 3.28
N ILE A 126 -3.53 16.23 4.52
CA ILE A 126 -3.17 17.62 4.84
C ILE A 126 -1.70 17.92 4.51
N LEU A 127 -0.79 17.02 4.88
CA LEU A 127 0.64 17.18 4.60
C LEU A 127 0.95 17.11 3.10
N GLY A 128 0.19 16.34 2.33
CA GLY A 128 0.39 16.19 0.90
C GLY A 128 -0.11 17.35 0.05
N MET A 129 -1.04 18.16 0.57
CA MET A 129 -1.68 19.25 -0.18
C MET A 129 -0.66 20.29 -0.66
N GLY A 130 -0.61 20.49 -1.97
CA GLY A 130 0.21 21.54 -2.60
C GLY A 130 1.68 21.16 -2.83
N LEU A 131 2.05 19.90 -2.58
CA LEU A 131 3.39 19.38 -2.88
C LEU A 131 3.38 18.55 -4.16
N PRO A 132 4.42 18.65 -5.04
CA PRO A 132 4.57 17.72 -6.15
C PRO A 132 4.60 16.27 -5.65
N THR A 133 3.97 15.33 -6.37
CA THR A 133 3.78 13.93 -5.93
C THR A 133 5.05 13.26 -5.38
N THR A 134 6.21 13.50 -5.99
CA THR A 134 7.50 12.98 -5.51
C THR A 134 7.88 13.55 -4.14
N ALA A 135 7.79 14.88 -3.97
CA ALA A 135 8.13 15.55 -2.72
C ALA A 135 7.10 15.22 -1.61
N ASN A 136 5.82 15.17 -1.98
CA ASN A 136 4.72 14.72 -1.14
C ASN A 136 5.03 13.33 -0.55
N TYR A 137 5.34 12.35 -1.40
CA TYR A 137 5.67 11.01 -0.91
C TYR A 137 6.86 10.99 0.04
N ILE A 138 7.94 11.74 -0.25
CA ILE A 138 9.12 11.81 0.63
C ILE A 138 8.73 12.33 2.02
N VAL A 139 7.98 13.43 2.09
CA VAL A 139 7.56 14.05 3.36
C VAL A 139 6.60 13.14 4.11
N VAL A 140 5.51 12.70 3.47
CA VAL A 140 4.45 11.94 4.14
C VAL A 140 4.96 10.55 4.54
N SER A 141 5.73 9.85 3.69
CA SER A 141 6.22 8.51 4.05
C SER A 141 7.22 8.51 5.19
N THR A 142 8.10 9.51 5.26
CA THR A 142 9.06 9.65 6.36
C THR A 142 8.34 9.88 7.70
N LEU A 143 7.27 10.67 7.69
CA LEU A 143 6.55 11.05 8.89
C LEU A 143 5.51 10.02 9.33
N MET A 144 4.69 9.53 8.40
CA MET A 144 3.46 8.80 8.71
C MET A 144 3.59 7.28 8.56
N ALA A 145 4.50 6.76 7.71
CA ALA A 145 4.66 5.31 7.60
C ALA A 145 5.14 4.68 8.91
N PRO A 146 6.11 5.26 9.66
CA PRO A 146 6.51 4.74 10.97
C PRO A 146 5.37 4.77 12.00
N VAL A 147 4.49 5.78 11.94
CA VAL A 147 3.33 5.89 12.84
C VAL A 147 2.40 4.69 12.65
N ILE A 148 2.06 4.34 11.40
CA ILE A 148 1.23 3.18 11.09
C ILE A 148 1.88 1.90 11.59
N VAL A 149 3.15 1.68 11.26
CA VAL A 149 3.86 0.44 11.59
C VAL A 149 3.96 0.26 13.11
N ASN A 150 4.34 1.30 13.85
CA ASN A 150 4.51 1.22 15.29
C ASN A 150 3.17 1.07 16.02
N LEU A 151 2.18 1.91 15.70
CA LEU A 151 0.89 1.84 16.39
C LEU A 151 0.09 0.60 16.01
N ALA A 152 0.19 0.13 14.77
CA ALA A 152 -0.45 -1.14 14.40
C ALA A 152 0.18 -2.30 15.17
N ALA A 153 1.52 -2.36 15.25
CA ALA A 153 2.24 -3.37 16.02
C ALA A 153 1.85 -3.35 17.51
N GLN A 154 1.69 -2.16 18.10
CA GLN A 154 1.22 -1.99 19.47
C GLN A 154 -0.22 -2.49 19.69
N ASN A 155 -1.05 -2.40 18.65
CA ASN A 155 -2.43 -2.85 18.66
C ASN A 155 -2.62 -4.26 18.06
N GLY A 156 -1.55 -5.07 18.02
CA GLY A 156 -1.61 -6.48 17.66
C GLY A 156 -1.70 -6.77 16.15
N LEU A 157 -1.52 -5.76 15.30
CA LEU A 157 -1.48 -5.93 13.84
C LEU A 157 -0.08 -5.62 13.29
N ILE A 158 0.58 -6.64 12.74
CA ILE A 158 1.81 -6.44 11.99
C ILE A 158 1.45 -6.01 10.58
N VAL A 159 1.89 -4.81 10.20
CA VAL A 159 1.68 -4.23 8.88
C VAL A 159 2.98 -4.34 8.08
N PRO A 160 2.99 -5.00 6.91
CA PRO A 160 4.15 -4.98 6.04
C PRO A 160 4.53 -3.55 5.66
N LEU A 161 5.83 -3.23 5.67
CA LEU A 161 6.31 -1.88 5.37
C LEU A 161 5.76 -1.34 4.05
N ILE A 162 5.73 -2.17 3.01
CA ILE A 162 5.17 -1.78 1.70
C ILE A 162 3.69 -1.38 1.80
N ALA A 163 2.89 -2.02 2.66
CA ALA A 163 1.50 -1.65 2.86
C ALA A 163 1.36 -0.28 3.53
N ALA A 164 2.20 0.02 4.53
CA ALA A 164 2.24 1.34 5.16
C ALA A 164 2.69 2.43 4.17
N HIS A 165 3.72 2.15 3.36
CA HIS A 165 4.19 3.07 2.31
C HIS A 165 3.15 3.30 1.21
N LEU A 166 2.45 2.26 0.76
CA LEU A 166 1.34 2.41 -0.18
C LEU A 166 0.17 3.16 0.44
N PHE A 167 -0.13 2.94 1.72
CA PHE A 167 -1.19 3.66 2.42
C PHE A 167 -0.97 5.17 2.37
N VAL A 168 0.20 5.62 2.81
CA VAL A 168 0.55 7.05 2.82
C VAL A 168 0.73 7.62 1.41
N PHE A 169 1.26 6.82 0.47
CA PHE A 169 1.39 7.22 -0.93
C PHE A 169 0.03 7.50 -1.58
N TYR A 170 -0.95 6.62 -1.36
CA TYR A 170 -2.30 6.77 -1.91
C TYR A 170 -3.02 8.00 -1.33
N PHE A 171 -2.89 8.25 -0.02
CA PHE A 171 -3.43 9.49 0.55
C PHE A 171 -2.64 10.73 0.11
N GLY A 172 -1.34 10.61 -0.14
CA GLY A 172 -0.53 11.65 -0.75
C GLY A 172 -1.07 12.05 -2.13
N ILE A 173 -1.26 11.09 -3.05
CA ILE A 173 -1.80 11.40 -4.38
C ILE A 173 -3.26 11.87 -4.34
N LEU A 174 -4.05 11.36 -3.38
CA LEU A 174 -5.43 11.79 -3.20
C LEU A 174 -5.50 13.24 -2.68
N ALA A 175 -4.46 13.72 -1.99
CA ALA A 175 -4.37 15.11 -1.55
C ALA A 175 -4.37 16.10 -2.72
N ASP A 176 -3.73 15.74 -3.83
CA ASP A 176 -3.67 16.57 -5.05
C ASP A 176 -5.04 16.65 -5.76
N ASP A 177 -5.89 15.63 -5.59
CA ASP A 177 -7.27 15.59 -6.12
C ASP A 177 -8.29 16.26 -5.17
N THR A 178 -7.99 16.32 -3.87
CA THR A 178 -8.92 16.82 -2.85
C THR A 178 -9.08 18.36 -2.95
N PRO A 179 -10.32 18.88 -3.03
CA PRO A 179 -10.55 20.33 -2.94
C PRO A 179 -9.99 20.92 -1.63
N PRO A 180 -9.37 22.12 -1.65
CA PRO A 180 -9.32 23.09 -2.74
C PRO A 180 -8.10 22.98 -3.68
N VAL A 181 -7.29 21.91 -3.63
CA VAL A 181 -6.05 21.83 -4.45
C VAL A 181 -6.35 21.41 -5.88
N GLY A 182 -7.01 20.25 -6.07
CA GLY A 182 -7.65 19.77 -7.31
C GLY A 182 -7.11 20.27 -8.66
N LEU A 183 -5.78 20.24 -8.90
CA LEU A 183 -5.16 20.88 -10.07
C LEU A 183 -5.73 20.37 -11.41
N ALA A 184 -6.02 19.07 -11.48
CA ALA A 184 -6.65 18.45 -12.65
C ALA A 184 -8.09 18.95 -12.84
N ALA A 185 -8.84 19.11 -11.75
CA ALA A 185 -10.20 19.64 -11.79
C ALA A 185 -10.22 21.12 -12.23
N PHE A 186 -9.21 21.90 -11.84
CA PHE A 186 -9.07 23.29 -12.29
C PHE A 186 -8.77 23.40 -13.78
N ALA A 187 -7.89 22.54 -14.30
CA ALA A 187 -7.65 22.45 -15.74
C ALA A 187 -8.91 21.99 -16.49
N ALA A 188 -9.61 20.98 -15.98
CA ALA A 188 -10.86 20.48 -16.57
C ALA A 188 -11.96 21.55 -16.59
N ALA A 189 -12.12 22.30 -15.50
CA ALA A 189 -13.06 23.41 -15.39
C ALA A 189 -12.75 24.54 -16.40
N GLY A 190 -11.46 24.83 -16.62
CA GLY A 190 -11.03 25.79 -17.64
C GLY A 190 -11.38 25.36 -19.07
N ILE A 191 -11.40 24.06 -19.35
CA ILE A 191 -11.83 23.50 -20.66
C ILE A 191 -13.35 23.48 -20.77
N SER A 192 -14.06 23.10 -19.69
CA SER A 192 -15.52 22.92 -19.71
C SER A 192 -16.31 24.20 -19.45
N GLY A 193 -15.66 25.27 -18.98
CA GLY A 193 -16.31 26.51 -18.53
C GLY A 193 -17.05 26.37 -17.19
N GLY A 194 -16.75 25.33 -16.41
CA GLY A 194 -17.38 25.06 -15.11
C GLY A 194 -16.72 25.81 -13.95
N ASP A 195 -17.35 25.80 -12.78
CA ASP A 195 -16.69 26.28 -11.56
C ASP A 195 -15.59 25.29 -11.12
N PRO A 196 -14.35 25.74 -10.89
CA PRO A 196 -13.23 24.87 -10.54
C PRO A 196 -13.45 24.07 -9.24
N ILE A 197 -14.08 24.67 -8.23
CA ILE A 197 -14.31 24.02 -6.94
C ILE A 197 -15.43 22.98 -7.05
N GLN A 198 -16.54 23.31 -7.73
CA GLN A 198 -17.62 22.34 -8.00
C GLN A 198 -17.13 21.15 -8.83
N THR A 199 -16.29 21.42 -9.83
CA THR A 199 -15.66 20.37 -10.66
C THR A 199 -14.77 19.49 -9.79
N GLY A 200 -13.99 20.07 -8.88
CA GLY A 200 -13.15 19.33 -7.93
C GLY A 200 -13.96 18.47 -6.96
N ILE A 201 -15.03 19.01 -6.37
CA ILE A 201 -15.91 18.24 -5.47
C ILE A 201 -16.53 17.06 -6.22
N GLN A 202 -17.02 17.28 -7.44
CA GLN A 202 -17.63 16.22 -8.23
C GLN A 202 -16.62 15.14 -8.65
N GLY A 203 -15.41 15.55 -9.04
CA GLY A 203 -14.30 14.64 -9.35
C GLY A 203 -13.91 13.80 -8.14
N PHE A 204 -13.71 14.45 -6.99
CA PHE A 204 -13.37 13.77 -5.74
C PHE A 204 -14.45 12.75 -5.31
N ILE A 205 -15.74 13.06 -5.50
CA ILE A 205 -16.84 12.10 -5.23
C ILE A 205 -16.76 10.88 -6.16
N TYR A 206 -16.33 11.03 -7.40
CA TYR A 206 -16.10 9.89 -8.30
C TYR A 206 -14.90 9.05 -7.86
N ASP A 207 -13.86 9.70 -7.36
CA ASP A 207 -12.60 9.06 -6.99
C ASP A 207 -12.52 8.59 -5.54
N ILE A 208 -13.51 8.90 -4.69
CA ILE A 208 -13.56 8.50 -3.26
C ILE A 208 -13.37 6.99 -3.03
N ARG A 209 -13.67 6.15 -4.03
CA ARG A 209 -13.39 4.70 -4.01
C ARG A 209 -11.92 4.37 -3.80
N THR A 210 -11.02 5.25 -4.26
CA THR A 210 -9.57 5.09 -4.09
C THR A 210 -9.16 5.28 -2.63
N ALA A 211 -9.91 6.05 -1.82
CA ALA A 211 -9.62 6.27 -0.41
C ALA A 211 -9.79 5.01 0.46
N VAL A 212 -10.62 4.04 0.02
CA VAL A 212 -10.84 2.79 0.75
C VAL A 212 -9.72 1.78 0.54
N LEU A 213 -9.09 1.81 -0.64
CA LEU A 213 -8.10 0.82 -1.03
C LEU A 213 -6.87 0.75 -0.09
N PRO A 214 -6.30 1.88 0.39
CA PRO A 214 -5.27 1.90 1.42
C PRO A 214 -5.62 1.08 2.67
N PHE A 215 -6.82 1.27 3.21
CA PHE A 215 -7.27 0.51 4.38
C PHE A 215 -7.31 -0.99 4.07
N MET A 216 -7.70 -1.36 2.85
CA MET A 216 -7.77 -2.76 2.46
C MET A 216 -6.38 -3.39 2.34
N PHE A 217 -5.35 -2.66 1.91
CA PHE A 217 -3.97 -3.17 1.90
C PHE A 217 -3.44 -3.51 3.29
N ILE A 218 -3.87 -2.78 4.32
CA ILE A 218 -3.48 -3.01 5.72
C ILE A 218 -4.11 -4.29 6.27
N PHE A 219 -5.38 -4.53 5.95
CA PHE A 219 -6.12 -5.69 6.48
C PHE A 219 -6.14 -6.91 5.55
N ASN A 220 -5.76 -6.75 4.29
CA ASN A 220 -5.68 -7.81 3.30
C ASN A 220 -4.45 -7.64 2.39
N THR A 221 -3.31 -8.14 2.88
CA THR A 221 -2.02 -8.08 2.20
C THR A 221 -1.97 -8.93 0.93
N GLN A 222 -2.92 -9.85 0.70
CA GLN A 222 -3.03 -10.61 -0.55
C GLN A 222 -3.29 -9.69 -1.75
N LEU A 223 -3.92 -8.52 -1.54
CA LEU A 223 -4.07 -7.48 -2.57
C LEU A 223 -2.72 -6.93 -3.05
N LEU A 224 -1.68 -7.04 -2.21
CA LEU A 224 -0.30 -6.70 -2.53
C LEU A 224 0.50 -7.90 -3.04
N MET A 225 -0.18 -9.01 -3.35
CA MET A 225 0.41 -10.29 -3.74
C MET A 225 1.31 -10.92 -2.66
N ILE A 226 1.13 -10.54 -1.40
CA ILE A 226 1.85 -11.12 -0.25
C ILE A 226 1.06 -12.33 0.25
N GLY A 227 1.73 -13.48 0.37
CA GLY A 227 1.10 -14.74 0.81
C GLY A 227 0.16 -15.35 -0.24
N VAL A 228 0.48 -15.17 -1.53
CA VAL A 228 -0.23 -15.79 -2.65
C VAL A 228 0.61 -16.92 -3.22
N ASP A 229 0.35 -18.14 -2.77
CA ASP A 229 1.24 -19.28 -3.04
C ASP A 229 1.02 -19.97 -4.39
N HIS A 230 -0.18 -19.86 -4.97
CA HIS A 230 -0.57 -20.61 -6.17
C HIS A 230 -1.35 -19.75 -7.19
N TRP A 231 -1.28 -20.10 -8.48
CA TRP A 231 -1.92 -19.35 -9.56
C TRP A 231 -3.45 -19.25 -9.44
N TYR A 232 -4.12 -20.27 -8.92
CA TYR A 232 -5.57 -20.23 -8.68
C TYR A 232 -5.92 -19.28 -7.53
N HIS A 233 -5.10 -19.22 -6.48
CA HIS A 233 -5.28 -18.26 -5.39
C HIS A 233 -5.16 -16.81 -5.92
N LEU A 234 -4.18 -16.55 -6.79
CA LEU A 234 -4.06 -15.26 -7.47
C LEU A 234 -5.34 -14.89 -8.24
N ILE A 235 -5.91 -15.82 -9.01
CA ILE A 235 -7.16 -15.58 -9.75
C ILE A 235 -8.30 -15.21 -8.79
N PHE A 236 -8.45 -15.92 -7.67
CA PHE A 236 -9.49 -15.61 -6.68
C PHE A 236 -9.31 -14.22 -6.09
N VAL A 237 -8.09 -13.83 -5.73
CA VAL A 237 -7.78 -12.49 -5.19
C VAL A 237 -8.08 -11.40 -6.23
N VAL A 238 -7.64 -11.58 -7.48
CA VAL A 238 -7.85 -10.60 -8.56
C VAL A 238 -9.33 -10.45 -8.90
N VAL A 239 -10.04 -11.56 -9.11
CA VAL A 239 -11.49 -11.52 -9.42
C VAL A 239 -12.27 -10.96 -8.23
N GLY A 240 -11.93 -11.37 -7.01
CA GLY A 240 -12.53 -10.84 -5.78
C GLY A 240 -12.34 -9.34 -5.65
N ALA A 241 -11.12 -8.83 -5.87
CA ALA A 241 -10.81 -7.41 -5.83
C ALA A 241 -11.55 -6.60 -6.91
N ILE A 242 -11.64 -7.12 -8.14
CA ILE A 242 -12.40 -6.49 -9.23
C ILE A 242 -13.88 -6.40 -8.87
N LEU A 243 -14.48 -7.50 -8.41
CA LEU A 243 -15.89 -7.53 -8.00
C LEU A 243 -16.15 -6.61 -6.81
N ALA A 244 -15.22 -6.57 -5.84
CA ALA A 244 -15.30 -5.68 -4.69
C ALA A 244 -15.27 -4.21 -5.12
N MET A 245 -14.35 -3.81 -6.00
CA MET A 245 -14.26 -2.45 -6.52
C MET A 245 -15.50 -2.06 -7.34
N LEU A 246 -16.04 -2.97 -8.15
CA LEU A 246 -17.26 -2.73 -8.91
C LEU A 246 -18.48 -2.58 -7.98
N ALA A 247 -18.62 -3.45 -6.97
CA ALA A 247 -19.68 -3.36 -5.99
C ALA A 247 -19.58 -2.07 -5.17
N PHE A 248 -18.36 -1.68 -4.76
CA PHE A 248 -18.12 -0.45 -4.04
C PHE A 248 -18.50 0.78 -4.87
N ALA A 249 -18.01 0.87 -6.11
CA ALA A 249 -18.32 1.96 -7.03
C ALA A 249 -19.83 2.03 -7.31
N ALA A 250 -20.49 0.90 -7.54
CA ALA A 250 -21.92 0.85 -7.76
C ALA A 250 -22.74 1.28 -6.52
N GLY A 251 -22.24 0.94 -5.32
CA GLY A 251 -22.79 1.37 -4.04
C GLY A 251 -22.67 2.88 -3.86
N THR A 252 -21.46 3.44 -3.96
CA THR A 252 -21.21 4.88 -3.73
C THR A 252 -21.88 5.77 -4.77
N GLN A 253 -21.93 5.34 -6.05
CA GLN A 253 -22.61 6.08 -7.11
C GLN A 253 -24.14 5.87 -7.10
N GLY A 254 -24.66 4.95 -6.30
CA GLY A 254 -26.10 4.66 -6.25
C GLY A 254 -26.66 4.08 -7.55
N PHE A 255 -25.81 3.51 -8.40
CA PHE A 255 -26.20 2.96 -9.69
C PHE A 255 -25.37 1.71 -10.01
N PHE A 256 -26.05 0.61 -10.34
CA PHE A 256 -25.39 -0.62 -10.81
C PHE A 256 -25.84 -0.99 -12.23
N LEU A 257 -27.00 -1.62 -12.40
CA LEU A 257 -27.67 -1.79 -13.69
C LEU A 257 -28.80 -0.78 -13.89
N VAL A 258 -29.43 -0.40 -12.78
CA VAL A 258 -30.43 0.65 -12.66
C VAL A 258 -30.12 1.45 -11.40
N LYS A 259 -30.81 2.58 -11.21
CA LYS A 259 -30.75 3.34 -9.95
C LYS A 259 -31.02 2.41 -8.76
N SER A 260 -30.05 2.32 -7.86
CA SER A 260 -30.10 1.46 -6.68
C SER A 260 -31.04 2.03 -5.63
N ARG A 261 -31.73 1.14 -4.90
CA ARG A 261 -32.44 1.52 -3.66
C ARG A 261 -31.43 1.66 -2.52
N MET A 262 -31.76 2.41 -1.47
CA MET A 262 -30.84 2.60 -0.33
C MET A 262 -30.34 1.28 0.28
N TRP A 263 -31.21 0.27 0.41
CA TRP A 263 -30.81 -1.04 0.90
C TRP A 263 -29.95 -1.83 -0.10
N GLU A 264 -30.13 -1.64 -1.41
CA GLU A 264 -29.26 -2.26 -2.43
C GLU A 264 -27.88 -1.63 -2.41
N THR A 265 -27.80 -0.32 -2.23
CA THR A 265 -26.54 0.39 -1.98
C THR A 265 -25.87 -0.14 -0.72
N ALA A 266 -26.58 -0.24 0.41
CA ALA A 266 -26.02 -0.81 1.64
C ALA A 266 -25.55 -2.26 1.45
N ALA A 267 -26.31 -3.08 0.72
CA ALA A 267 -25.94 -4.45 0.42
C ALA A 267 -24.72 -4.55 -0.52
N LEU A 268 -24.61 -3.68 -1.54
CA LEU A 268 -23.44 -3.60 -2.42
C LEU A 268 -22.17 -3.17 -1.64
N LEU A 269 -22.30 -2.20 -0.73
CA LEU A 269 -21.19 -1.80 0.15
C LEU A 269 -20.81 -2.92 1.12
N LEU A 270 -21.78 -3.69 1.63
CA LEU A 270 -21.51 -4.87 2.44
C LEU A 270 -20.78 -5.97 1.63
N VAL A 271 -21.22 -6.22 0.38
CA VAL A 271 -20.51 -7.14 -0.53
C VAL A 271 -19.06 -6.69 -0.74
N ALA A 272 -18.84 -5.40 -1.02
CA ALA A 272 -17.50 -4.87 -1.19
C ALA A 272 -16.64 -5.09 0.07
N LEU A 273 -17.18 -4.81 1.25
CA LEU A 273 -16.48 -5.02 2.52
C LEU A 273 -16.12 -6.49 2.76
N LEU A 274 -17.05 -7.41 2.49
CA LEU A 274 -16.82 -8.86 2.66
C LEU A 274 -15.80 -9.41 1.66
N LEU A 275 -15.79 -8.90 0.42
CA LEU A 275 -14.82 -9.32 -0.60
C LEU A 275 -13.43 -8.72 -0.35
N PHE A 276 -13.32 -7.46 0.07
CA PHE A 276 -12.02 -6.87 0.39
C PHE A 276 -11.43 -7.41 1.69
N ARG A 277 -12.24 -7.60 2.73
CA ARG A 277 -11.80 -8.08 4.04
C ARG A 277 -12.68 -9.24 4.54
N PRO A 278 -12.50 -10.45 3.98
CA PRO A 278 -13.16 -11.67 4.46
C PRO A 278 -12.99 -11.91 5.97
N GLY A 279 -11.80 -11.58 6.49
CA GLY A 279 -11.42 -11.74 7.88
C GLY A 279 -12.31 -10.98 8.87
N ILE A 280 -13.03 -9.93 8.45
CA ILE A 280 -13.82 -9.11 9.39
C ILE A 280 -14.90 -9.92 10.14
N VAL A 281 -15.46 -10.94 9.47
CA VAL A 281 -16.39 -11.90 10.07
C VAL A 281 -15.65 -13.19 10.41
N TRP A 282 -14.80 -13.68 9.49
CA TRP A 282 -14.15 -14.99 9.63
C TRP A 282 -13.24 -15.07 10.85
N ASP A 283 -12.45 -14.02 11.12
CA ASP A 283 -11.48 -14.00 12.22
C ASP A 283 -12.17 -13.98 13.60
N ARG A 284 -13.45 -13.59 13.67
CA ARG A 284 -14.24 -13.63 14.93
C ARG A 284 -14.72 -15.05 15.26
N VAL A 285 -14.94 -15.86 14.23
CA VAL A 285 -15.42 -17.24 14.37
C VAL A 285 -14.23 -18.20 14.46
N PHE A 286 -13.20 -17.96 13.64
CA PHE A 286 -11.97 -18.75 13.57
C PHE A 286 -10.76 -17.82 13.71
N PRO A 287 -10.29 -17.59 14.95
CA PRO A 287 -9.13 -16.76 15.22
C PRO A 287 -7.92 -17.19 14.36
N PRO A 288 -7.18 -16.24 13.77
CA PRO A 288 -6.04 -16.55 12.90
C PRO A 288 -4.82 -17.10 13.66
N LEU A 289 -4.74 -16.84 14.96
CA LEU A 289 -3.56 -17.09 15.79
C LEU A 289 -4.00 -17.74 17.10
N HIS A 290 -3.20 -18.69 17.58
CA HIS A 290 -3.23 -19.17 18.96
C HIS A 290 -2.05 -18.56 19.72
N GLU A 291 -2.29 -18.24 21.00
CA GLU A 291 -1.25 -17.71 21.89
C GLU A 291 -0.70 -18.87 22.72
N GLU A 292 0.60 -19.14 22.57
CA GLU A 292 1.34 -20.16 23.30
C GLU A 292 2.18 -19.54 24.43
N SER A 293 2.53 -20.37 25.41
CA SER A 293 3.29 -19.95 26.58
C SER A 293 4.70 -19.47 26.20
N PRO A 294 5.18 -18.33 26.73
CA PRO A 294 6.53 -17.86 26.46
C PRO A 294 7.62 -18.81 27.00
N THR A 295 7.32 -19.64 28.01
CA THR A 295 8.27 -20.63 28.55
C THR A 295 8.71 -21.67 27.53
N GLN A 296 7.89 -21.93 26.51
CA GLN A 296 8.20 -22.88 25.44
C GLN A 296 8.89 -22.22 24.25
N LEU A 297 9.34 -20.96 24.37
CA LEU A 297 9.90 -20.20 23.26
C LEU A 297 11.08 -20.90 22.59
N VAL A 298 12.01 -21.43 23.39
CA VAL A 298 13.20 -22.10 22.85
C VAL A 298 12.80 -23.36 22.09
N GLU A 299 11.89 -24.17 22.63
CA GLU A 299 11.38 -25.39 22.00
C GLU A 299 10.67 -25.08 20.67
N TRP A 300 9.78 -24.09 20.68
CA TRP A 300 9.08 -23.65 19.48
C TRP A 300 10.03 -23.16 18.40
N VAL A 301 11.05 -22.38 18.75
CA VAL A 301 12.04 -21.85 17.80
C VAL A 301 12.98 -22.96 17.30
N ASP A 302 13.25 -23.98 18.10
CA ASP A 302 14.03 -25.15 17.70
C ASP A 302 13.36 -25.89 16.52
N ASP A 303 12.05 -26.09 16.61
CA ASP A 303 11.23 -26.76 15.58
C ASP A 303 10.92 -25.89 14.35
N MET A 304 11.26 -24.59 14.37
CA MET A 304 11.01 -23.69 13.24
C MET A 304 11.98 -23.90 12.08
N ASP A 305 11.43 -24.05 10.87
CA ASP A 305 12.22 -24.09 9.65
C ASP A 305 12.94 -22.75 9.40
N PRO A 306 14.16 -22.78 8.82
CA PRO A 306 14.88 -21.55 8.47
C PRO A 306 14.07 -20.63 7.56
N GLY A 307 14.04 -19.34 7.87
CA GLY A 307 13.29 -18.34 7.10
C GLY A 307 11.82 -18.21 7.49
N THR A 308 11.33 -19.00 8.45
CA THR A 308 9.99 -18.79 9.03
C THR A 308 9.99 -17.60 10.00
N ALA A 309 8.83 -16.96 10.13
CA ALA A 309 8.68 -15.74 10.91
C ALA A 309 8.15 -16.04 12.31
N LEU A 310 8.98 -15.80 13.33
CA LEU A 310 8.60 -15.83 14.74
C LEU A 310 7.80 -14.58 15.07
N ARG A 311 6.62 -14.76 15.66
CA ARG A 311 5.74 -13.67 16.08
C ARG A 311 5.57 -13.71 17.59
N ILE A 312 6.03 -12.67 18.27
CA ILE A 312 5.97 -12.57 19.74
C ILE A 312 5.36 -11.24 20.17
N LYS A 313 4.65 -11.28 21.30
CA LYS A 313 4.08 -10.11 21.95
C LYS A 313 4.93 -9.74 23.15
N LEU A 314 5.48 -8.52 23.10
CA LEU A 314 6.37 -7.98 24.11
C LEU A 314 5.65 -6.93 24.93
N LYS A 315 5.99 -6.85 26.21
CA LYS A 315 5.61 -5.77 27.10
C LYS A 315 6.87 -5.03 27.52
N GLY A 316 6.89 -3.74 27.24
CA GLY A 316 7.98 -2.85 27.61
C GLY A 316 7.45 -1.62 28.33
N GLU A 317 8.36 -0.73 28.68
CA GLU A 317 8.06 0.55 29.32
C GLU A 317 8.52 1.69 28.39
N LYS A 318 7.64 2.67 28.16
CA LYS A 318 8.00 3.87 27.40
C LYS A 318 8.97 4.72 28.24
N MET A 319 9.69 5.64 27.61
CA MET A 319 10.51 6.64 28.33
C MET A 319 9.72 7.47 29.36
N SER A 320 8.40 7.53 29.23
CA SER A 320 7.49 8.19 30.17
C SER A 320 7.10 7.35 31.39
N GLY A 321 7.60 6.12 31.52
CA GLY A 321 7.25 5.17 32.58
C GLY A 321 5.90 4.47 32.39
N LYS A 322 5.27 4.63 31.22
CA LYS A 322 4.00 3.96 30.91
C LYS A 322 4.26 2.59 30.27
N PRO A 323 3.61 1.52 30.72
CA PRO A 323 3.73 0.23 30.07
C PRO A 323 3.10 0.29 28.67
N PHE A 324 3.72 -0.39 27.72
CA PHE A 324 3.15 -0.62 26.39
C PHE A 324 3.29 -2.09 26.00
N THR A 325 2.46 -2.51 25.07
CA THR A 325 2.55 -3.85 24.48
C THR A 325 2.80 -3.69 23.00
N LYS A 326 3.68 -4.51 22.42
CA LYS A 326 4.01 -4.48 20.99
C LYS A 326 4.18 -5.89 20.46
N THR A 327 3.55 -6.17 19.34
CA THR A 327 3.75 -7.42 18.60
C THR A 327 4.83 -7.21 17.55
N ILE A 328 5.83 -8.08 17.53
CA ILE A 328 6.90 -8.03 16.54
C ILE A 328 6.97 -9.32 15.74
N MET A 329 7.64 -9.24 14.60
CA MET A 329 7.86 -10.37 13.71
C MET A 329 9.33 -10.43 13.32
N LEU A 330 9.96 -11.57 13.55
CA LEU A 330 11.38 -11.79 13.26
C LEU A 330 11.53 -13.02 12.39
N THR A 331 12.31 -12.90 11.32
CA THR A 331 12.68 -14.06 10.51
C THR A 331 13.77 -14.83 11.24
N MET A 332 13.54 -16.12 11.49
CA MET A 332 14.52 -17.00 12.14
C MET A 332 15.58 -17.47 11.14
N GLY A 333 16.81 -17.54 11.62
CA GLY A 333 17.96 -18.03 10.86
C GLY A 333 17.97 -19.56 10.72
N GLY A 334 19.08 -20.08 10.22
CA GLY A 334 19.29 -21.51 9.95
C GLY A 334 20.17 -22.22 10.99
N GLU A 335 20.33 -21.63 12.17
CA GLU A 335 21.17 -22.18 13.25
C GLU A 335 20.58 -23.49 13.81
N ALA A 336 21.43 -24.27 14.50
CA ALA A 336 21.13 -25.66 14.84
C ALA A 336 20.21 -25.80 16.06
N THR A 337 20.26 -24.87 17.01
CA THR A 337 19.45 -24.90 18.23
C THR A 337 18.59 -23.65 18.38
N GLY A 338 17.44 -23.77 19.07
CA GLY A 338 16.53 -22.65 19.33
C GLY A 338 17.22 -21.44 19.97
N VAL A 339 18.15 -21.66 20.91
CA VAL A 339 18.93 -20.59 21.55
C VAL A 339 19.85 -19.89 20.55
N GLU A 340 20.55 -20.64 19.71
CA GLU A 340 21.42 -20.06 18.68
C GLU A 340 20.63 -19.31 17.61
N LYS A 341 19.42 -19.78 17.25
CA LYS A 341 18.52 -19.07 16.33
C LYS A 341 18.06 -17.73 16.92
N LEU A 342 17.75 -17.68 18.21
CA LEU A 342 17.40 -16.43 18.91
C LEU A 342 18.60 -15.48 18.96
N ALA A 343 19.78 -15.99 19.30
CA ALA A 343 21.02 -15.21 19.31
C ALA A 343 21.39 -14.70 17.89
N GLY A 344 21.16 -15.51 16.85
CA GLY A 344 21.32 -15.14 15.44
C GLY A 344 20.31 -14.08 14.98
N ALA A 345 19.08 -14.14 15.50
CA ALA A 345 18.10 -13.05 15.35
C ALA A 345 18.50 -11.77 16.11
N GLY A 346 19.40 -11.91 17.08
CA GLY A 346 20.11 -10.83 17.75
C GLY A 346 19.66 -10.54 19.18
N PHE A 347 19.05 -11.49 19.88
CA PHE A 347 18.67 -11.29 21.28
C PHE A 347 18.82 -12.56 22.13
N GLU A 348 19.05 -12.37 23.41
CA GLU A 348 19.16 -13.41 24.42
C GLU A 348 18.01 -13.26 25.43
N ILE A 349 17.63 -14.37 26.05
CA ILE A 349 16.50 -14.41 26.99
C ILE A 349 16.94 -14.88 28.37
N ARG A 350 16.26 -14.40 29.40
CA ARG A 350 16.42 -14.81 30.79
C ARG A 350 15.06 -15.24 31.35
N ASP A 351 15.04 -16.35 32.08
CA ASP A 351 13.85 -16.80 32.81
C ASP A 351 13.95 -16.33 34.27
N GLU A 352 12.94 -15.59 34.71
CA GLU A 352 12.74 -15.21 36.12
C GLU A 352 11.34 -15.62 36.56
N ASP A 353 11.26 -16.58 37.48
CA ASP A 353 10.01 -17.06 38.08
C ASP A 353 8.93 -17.46 37.03
N GLY A 354 9.33 -18.03 35.89
CA GLY A 354 8.44 -18.46 34.82
C GLY A 354 8.02 -17.35 33.86
N LYS A 355 8.63 -16.16 33.97
CA LYS A 355 8.51 -15.07 33.01
C LYS A 355 9.79 -14.96 32.20
N ILE A 356 9.63 -14.82 30.89
CA ILE A 356 10.76 -14.68 29.98
C ILE A 356 11.00 -13.20 29.72
N PHE A 357 12.19 -12.73 30.06
CA PHE A 357 12.67 -11.37 29.79
C PHE A 357 13.77 -11.39 28.74
N ILE A 358 13.93 -10.26 28.04
CA ILE A 358 15.05 -10.05 27.12
C ILE A 358 16.27 -9.62 27.93
N ASP A 359 17.32 -10.43 27.90
CA ASP A 359 18.55 -10.22 28.68
C ASP A 359 19.60 -9.41 27.95
N ASN A 360 19.67 -9.54 26.63
CA ASN A 360 20.61 -8.79 25.82
C ASN A 360 20.09 -8.65 24.38
N VAL A 361 20.45 -7.55 23.73
CA VAL A 361 20.13 -7.28 22.33
C VAL A 361 21.40 -6.85 21.62
N MET A 362 21.76 -7.57 20.56
CA MET A 362 22.94 -7.27 19.77
C MET A 362 22.71 -6.01 18.93
N PHE A 363 23.70 -5.12 18.92
CA PHE A 363 23.65 -3.88 18.15
C PHE A 363 23.54 -4.13 16.64
N SER A 364 22.73 -3.32 15.96
CA SER A 364 22.40 -3.39 14.53
C SER A 364 21.73 -4.70 14.06
N SER A 365 21.24 -5.51 15.01
CA SER A 365 20.58 -6.78 14.73
C SER A 365 19.15 -6.62 14.18
N PRO A 366 18.58 -7.69 13.57
CA PRO A 366 17.16 -7.72 13.22
C PRO A 366 16.23 -7.47 14.43
N ALA A 367 16.59 -8.01 15.60
CA ALA A 367 15.88 -7.82 16.85
C ALA A 367 15.80 -6.35 17.27
N GLU A 368 16.94 -5.65 17.34
CA GLU A 368 16.99 -4.22 17.68
C GLU A 368 16.17 -3.39 16.69
N LYS A 369 16.27 -3.68 15.38
CA LYS A 369 15.51 -3.00 14.34
C LYS A 369 13.99 -3.24 14.43
N ALA A 370 13.57 -4.39 14.96
CA ALA A 370 12.16 -4.67 15.25
C ALA A 370 11.64 -3.93 16.50
N GLY A 371 12.56 -3.38 17.31
CA GLY A 371 12.29 -2.66 18.54
C GLY A 371 12.24 -3.55 19.78
N ILE A 372 12.96 -4.68 19.76
CA ILE A 372 13.33 -5.42 20.97
C ILE A 372 14.32 -4.55 21.75
N ASP A 373 14.11 -4.45 23.05
CA ASP A 373 15.02 -3.77 23.97
C ASP A 373 15.25 -4.62 25.23
N PHE A 374 16.31 -4.31 25.96
CA PHE A 374 16.64 -4.93 27.24
C PHE A 374 15.48 -4.79 28.24
N ASP A 375 15.29 -5.82 29.07
CA ASP A 375 14.30 -5.86 30.16
C ASP A 375 12.82 -5.88 29.72
N GLN A 376 12.56 -6.09 28.43
CA GLN A 376 11.21 -6.32 27.93
C GLN A 376 10.73 -7.74 28.25
N GLU A 377 9.48 -7.86 28.72
CA GLU A 377 8.82 -9.12 29.06
C GLU A 377 8.15 -9.73 27.82
N ILE A 378 8.44 -11.00 27.52
CA ILE A 378 7.75 -11.75 26.47
C ILE A 378 6.46 -12.32 27.05
N LEU A 379 5.32 -11.80 26.59
CA LEU A 379 4.00 -12.21 27.10
C LEU A 379 3.50 -13.51 26.48
N ASN A 380 3.65 -13.65 25.16
CA ASN A 380 3.20 -14.84 24.43
C ASN A 380 3.87 -14.99 23.06
N ILE A 381 3.77 -16.21 22.54
CA ILE A 381 4.15 -16.58 21.17
C ILE A 381 2.87 -16.73 20.36
N GLN A 382 2.80 -16.12 19.18
CA GLN A 382 1.59 -16.15 18.34
C GLN A 382 1.81 -17.08 17.15
N VAL A 383 1.20 -18.27 17.22
CA VAL A 383 1.35 -19.31 16.18
C VAL A 383 0.12 -19.31 15.26
N PRO A 384 0.30 -19.45 13.92
CA PRO A 384 -0.81 -19.58 13.00
C PRO A 384 -1.73 -20.75 13.35
N ALA A 385 -3.03 -20.47 13.50
CA ALA A 385 -4.03 -21.50 13.77
C ALA A 385 -4.35 -22.32 12.51
N HIS A 386 -4.54 -23.64 12.66
CA HIS A 386 -5.06 -24.46 11.58
C HIS A 386 -6.56 -24.14 11.38
N ARG A 387 -6.88 -23.49 10.25
CA ARG A 387 -8.25 -23.05 9.95
C ARG A 387 -8.60 -23.18 8.48
N LEU A 388 -9.90 -23.25 8.22
CA LEU A 388 -10.42 -23.19 6.86
C LEU A 388 -10.11 -21.83 6.21
N PRO A 389 -9.93 -21.79 4.88
CA PRO A 389 -9.60 -20.57 4.15
C PRO A 389 -10.67 -19.49 4.34
N LYS A 390 -10.24 -18.26 4.65
CA LYS A 390 -11.13 -17.10 4.83
C LYS A 390 -11.89 -16.74 3.54
N GLU A 391 -11.37 -17.16 2.39
CA GLU A 391 -11.91 -16.98 1.04
C GLU A 391 -13.29 -17.64 0.87
N LEU A 392 -13.69 -18.54 1.77
CA LEU A 392 -15.05 -19.08 1.84
C LEU A 392 -16.11 -17.99 2.00
N MET A 393 -15.76 -16.83 2.59
CA MET A 393 -16.65 -15.66 2.67
C MET A 393 -16.97 -15.03 1.31
N TYR A 394 -16.25 -15.39 0.24
CA TYR A 394 -16.59 -14.96 -1.12
C TYR A 394 -17.90 -15.60 -1.62
N ILE A 395 -18.27 -16.77 -1.10
CA ILE A 395 -19.51 -17.46 -1.48
C ILE A 395 -20.75 -16.65 -1.02
N PRO A 396 -20.95 -16.32 0.27
CA PRO A 396 -22.09 -15.52 0.68
C PRO A 396 -22.09 -14.11 0.08
N ALA A 397 -20.91 -13.50 -0.11
CA ALA A 397 -20.79 -12.21 -0.77
C ALA A 397 -21.21 -12.28 -2.25
N GLY A 398 -20.78 -13.31 -2.98
CA GLY A 398 -21.14 -13.56 -4.37
C GLY A 398 -22.63 -13.87 -4.55
N LEU A 399 -23.23 -14.64 -3.63
CA LEU A 399 -24.68 -14.89 -3.62
C LEU A 399 -25.48 -13.61 -3.43
N LEU A 400 -25.07 -12.75 -2.49
CA LEU A 400 -25.70 -11.45 -2.27
C LEU A 400 -25.56 -10.53 -3.50
N TYR A 401 -24.37 -10.50 -4.11
CA TYR A 401 -24.12 -9.76 -5.34
C TYR A 401 -25.02 -10.24 -6.50
N ALA A 402 -25.10 -11.56 -6.70
CA ALA A 402 -25.94 -12.16 -7.72
C ALA A 402 -27.44 -11.90 -7.48
N LEU A 403 -27.89 -11.93 -6.21
CA LEU A 403 -29.25 -11.59 -5.84
C LEU A 403 -29.61 -10.15 -6.22
N ILE A 404 -28.73 -9.19 -5.91
CA ILE A 404 -28.92 -7.77 -6.29
C ILE A 404 -28.97 -7.64 -7.82
N TRP A 405 -28.04 -8.30 -8.53
CA TRP A 405 -28.02 -8.32 -9.98
C TRP A 405 -29.35 -8.85 -10.57
N LEU A 406 -29.87 -9.96 -10.06
CA LEU A 406 -31.15 -10.55 -10.50
C LEU A 406 -32.33 -9.59 -10.28
N ILE A 407 -32.40 -8.97 -9.10
CA ILE A 407 -33.47 -8.01 -8.74
C ILE A 407 -33.40 -6.79 -9.67
N GLN A 408 -32.21 -6.22 -9.88
CA GLN A 408 -32.04 -5.06 -10.74
C GLN A 408 -32.30 -5.39 -12.22
N ASN A 409 -31.85 -6.57 -12.69
CA ASN A 409 -32.06 -7.00 -14.07
C ASN A 409 -33.54 -7.21 -14.39
N ARG A 410 -34.33 -7.75 -13.45
CA ARG A 410 -35.80 -7.84 -13.58
C ARG A 410 -36.45 -6.45 -13.76
N ARG A 411 -36.04 -5.46 -12.95
CA ARG A 411 -36.54 -4.08 -13.09
C ARG A 411 -36.09 -3.40 -14.37
N ARG A 412 -34.86 -3.66 -14.82
CA ARG A 412 -34.32 -3.14 -16.09
C ARG A 412 -35.20 -3.60 -17.26
N LYS A 413 -35.53 -4.89 -17.32
CA LYS A 413 -36.39 -5.47 -18.36
C LYS A 413 -37.81 -4.90 -18.33
N GLN A 414 -38.38 -4.66 -17.15
CA GLN A 414 -39.70 -4.02 -17.03
C GLN A 414 -39.69 -2.60 -17.62
N LYS A 415 -38.68 -1.78 -17.30
CA LYS A 415 -38.55 -0.42 -17.85
C LYS A 415 -38.34 -0.38 -19.36
N SER A 416 -37.56 -1.31 -19.94
CA SER A 416 -37.37 -1.36 -21.39
C SER A 416 -38.65 -1.72 -22.14
N VAL A 417 -39.56 -2.48 -21.53
CA VAL A 417 -40.86 -2.81 -22.13
C VAL A 417 -41.79 -1.59 -22.13
N THR A 418 -41.79 -0.78 -21.05
CA THR A 418 -42.65 0.41 -20.94
C THR A 418 -42.26 1.58 -21.85
N VAL A 419 -41.02 1.62 -22.36
CA VAL A 419 -40.56 2.66 -23.30
C VAL A 419 -40.78 2.24 -24.76
N ALA A 420 -40.99 0.94 -25.02
CA ALA A 420 -41.23 0.39 -26.35
C ALA A 420 -42.73 0.29 -26.72
N THR A 421 -43.61 0.46 -25.74
CA THR A 421 -45.06 0.67 -25.89
C THR A 421 -45.38 2.15 -25.75
#